data_AF-A0A2E5UQG3-F1
#
_entry.id   AF-A0A2E5UQG3-F1
#
_cell.length_a   1.000
_cell.length_b   1.000
_cell.length_c   1.000
_cell.angle_alpha   90.00
_cell.angle_beta   90.00
_cell.angle_gamma   90.00
#
_symmetry.space_group_name_H-M   'P 1'
#
loop_
_entity.id
_entity.type
_entity.pdbx_description
1 polymer ?
#
loop_
_entity_poly.entity_id
_entity_poly.type
_entity_poly.pdbx_seq_one_letter_code
_entity_poly.pdbx_strand_id
1 'polypeptide(L)'
;MKTLKDKYKCEVGYSGHEFGLTTTIASVCLGATIIERHITLDRTMWGTDQMCSVEPQGLIKLVRGIKELNKALGDGKKIVTETEKPIREKLRK
;
A
#
# COMPACT_ATOMS: atom_id res chain seq x y z
N MET A 1 13.03 3.15 0.98
CA MET A 1 12.75 3.12 -0.47
C MET A 1 13.55 4.18 -1.22
N LYS A 2 13.26 5.47 -1.03
CA LYS A 2 13.94 6.59 -1.72
C LYS A 2 15.47 6.48 -1.75
N THR A 3 16.12 6.26 -0.61
CA THR A 3 17.59 6.15 -0.51
C THR A 3 18.19 5.09 -1.45
N LEU A 4 17.57 3.91 -1.53
CA LEU A 4 18.05 2.82 -2.38
C LEU A 4 17.80 3.13 -3.85
N LYS A 5 16.64 3.69 -4.18
CA LYS A 5 16.28 4.09 -5.54
C LYS A 5 17.22 5.17 -6.07
N ASP A 6 17.55 6.15 -5.23
CA ASP A 6 18.46 7.24 -5.58
C ASP A 6 19.90 6.75 -5.79
N LYS A 7 20.35 5.79 -4.96
CA LYS A 7 21.71 5.22 -5.02
C LYS A 7 21.90 4.28 -6.21
N TYR A 8 20.97 3.35 -6.42
CA TYR A 8 21.16 2.25 -7.36
C TYR A 8 20.41 2.43 -8.69
N LYS A 9 19.56 3.46 -8.81
CA LYS A 9 18.82 3.79 -10.04
C LYS A 9 18.00 2.62 -10.60
N CYS A 10 17.53 1.74 -9.73
CA CYS A 10 16.71 0.58 -10.07
C CYS A 10 15.36 0.62 -9.34
N GLU A 11 14.47 -0.31 -9.71
CA GLU A 11 13.26 -0.58 -8.94
C GLU A 11 13.61 -1.10 -7.54
N VAL A 12 12.85 -0.67 -6.54
CA VAL A 12 13.07 -1.03 -5.14
C VAL A 12 11.75 -1.54 -4.58
N GLY A 13 11.78 -2.76 -4.07
CA GLY A 13 10.67 -3.39 -3.37
C GLY A 13 10.79 -3.35 -1.86
N TYR A 14 9.82 -3.97 -1.20
CA TYR A 14 9.80 -4.21 0.24
C TYR A 14 9.45 -5.68 0.51
N SER A 15 10.30 -6.36 1.29
CA SER A 15 10.03 -7.69 1.84
C SER A 15 9.75 -7.54 3.34
N GLY A 16 8.54 -7.92 3.75
CA GLY A 16 8.01 -7.68 5.09
C GLY A 16 7.93 -8.94 5.95
N HIS A 17 8.35 -8.82 7.21
CA HIS A 17 8.32 -9.89 8.22
C HIS A 17 7.52 -9.48 9.48
N GLU A 18 6.74 -8.42 9.39
CA GLU A 18 5.88 -7.94 10.48
C GLU A 18 4.56 -8.73 10.56
N PHE A 19 3.93 -8.82 11.74
CA PHE A 19 2.63 -9.51 11.89
C PHE A 19 1.47 -8.82 11.12
N GLY A 20 1.48 -7.49 11.08
CA GLY A 20 0.43 -6.66 10.48
C GLY A 20 0.62 -6.38 8.99
N LEU A 21 -0.37 -5.74 8.37
CA LEU A 21 -0.31 -5.33 6.95
C LEU A 21 0.09 -3.86 6.76
N THR A 22 -0.05 -3.03 7.80
CA THR A 22 0.11 -1.58 7.71
C THR A 22 1.49 -1.16 7.22
N THR A 23 2.56 -1.78 7.74
CA THR A 23 3.94 -1.48 7.33
C THR A 23 4.15 -1.79 5.84
N THR A 24 3.65 -2.94 5.38
CA THR A 24 3.68 -3.31 3.97
C THR A 24 2.93 -2.29 3.09
N ILE A 25 1.72 -1.86 3.49
CA ILE A 25 0.95 -0.85 2.74
C ILE A 25 1.70 0.49 2.72
N ALA A 26 2.25 0.93 3.87
CA ALA A 26 3.02 2.16 3.95
C ALA A 26 4.27 2.13 3.04
N SER A 27 4.89 0.97 2.86
CA SER A 27 6.02 0.82 1.94
C SER A 27 5.66 1.17 0.50
N VAL A 28 4.43 0.84 0.05
CA VAL A 28 3.89 1.21 -1.26
C VAL A 28 3.72 2.73 -1.37
N CYS A 29 3.16 3.39 -0.34
CA CYS A 29 3.09 4.86 -0.30
C CYS A 29 4.46 5.52 -0.45
N LEU A 30 5.51 4.89 0.10
CA LEU A 30 6.89 5.37 0.05
C LEU A 30 7.61 5.00 -1.27
N GLY A 31 6.91 4.40 -2.22
CA GLY A 31 7.40 4.11 -3.57
C GLY A 31 8.01 2.72 -3.75
N ALA A 32 7.69 1.75 -2.89
CA ALA A 32 8.00 0.35 -3.16
C ALA A 32 7.21 -0.13 -4.39
N THR A 33 7.90 -0.71 -5.37
CA THR A 33 7.28 -1.22 -6.61
C THR A 33 6.97 -2.71 -6.57
N ILE A 34 7.64 -3.44 -5.69
CA ILE A 34 7.49 -4.89 -5.51
C ILE A 34 7.25 -5.15 -4.02
N ILE A 35 6.31 -6.04 -3.70
CA ILE A 35 5.99 -6.43 -2.32
C ILE A 35 6.17 -7.94 -2.18
N GLU A 36 6.87 -8.34 -1.13
CA GLU A 36 7.07 -9.73 -0.76
C GLU A 36 6.63 -9.95 0.69
N ARG A 37 5.92 -11.06 0.92
CA ARG A 37 5.43 -11.50 2.23
C ARG A 37 5.41 -13.03 2.26
N HIS A 38 5.76 -13.60 3.41
CA HIS A 38 5.45 -15.00 3.67
C HIS A 38 3.93 -15.19 3.73
N ILE A 39 3.45 -16.32 3.23
CA ILE A 39 2.03 -16.70 3.24
C ILE A 39 1.90 -18.03 3.95
N THR A 40 0.86 -18.18 4.76
CA THR A 40 0.49 -19.44 5.39
C THR A 40 -1.00 -19.70 5.26
N LEU A 41 -1.42 -20.93 5.45
CA LEU A 41 -2.84 -21.27 5.57
C LEU A 41 -3.38 -20.94 6.97
N ASP A 42 -2.54 -21.13 7.99
CA ASP A 42 -2.87 -20.93 9.40
C ASP A 42 -1.57 -20.64 10.18
N ARG A 43 -1.54 -19.53 10.93
CA ARG A 43 -0.37 -19.11 11.72
C ARG A 43 -0.05 -20.03 12.90
N THR A 44 -0.96 -20.94 13.28
CA THR A 44 -0.77 -21.93 14.34
C THR A 44 -0.06 -23.20 13.85
N MET A 45 0.17 -23.34 12.54
CA MET A 45 0.92 -24.45 11.98
C MET A 45 2.36 -24.49 12.53
N TRP A 46 3.02 -25.64 12.36
CA TRP A 46 4.43 -25.80 12.70
C TRP A 46 5.32 -24.92 11.81
N GLY A 47 6.34 -24.31 12.41
CA GLY A 47 7.39 -23.55 11.72
C GLY A 47 7.61 -22.16 12.32
N THR A 48 8.85 -21.66 12.21
CA THR A 48 9.25 -20.38 12.78
C THR A 48 8.65 -19.18 12.05
N ASP A 49 8.33 -19.33 10.77
CA ASP A 49 7.86 -18.22 9.92
C ASP A 49 6.34 -18.05 9.97
N GLN A 50 5.64 -18.92 10.70
CA GLN A 50 4.17 -18.96 10.70
C GLN A 50 3.58 -17.68 11.30
N MET A 51 4.13 -17.22 12.42
CA MET A 51 3.63 -16.03 13.12
C MET A 51 3.76 -14.72 12.32
N CYS A 52 4.78 -14.59 11.46
CA CYS A 52 4.98 -13.41 10.61
C CYS A 52 4.32 -13.53 9.23
N SER A 53 3.87 -14.74 8.85
CA SER A 53 3.21 -15.01 7.58
C SER A 53 1.82 -14.39 7.50
N VAL A 54 1.33 -14.19 6.28
CA VAL A 54 0.00 -13.65 5.98
C VAL A 54 -0.94 -14.81 5.62
N GLU A 55 -2.08 -14.89 6.30
CA GLU A 55 -3.13 -15.86 5.96
C GLU A 55 -3.91 -15.42 4.71
N PRO A 56 -4.68 -16.32 4.03
CA PRO A 56 -5.32 -16.00 2.76
C PRO A 56 -6.23 -14.76 2.82
N GLN A 57 -6.97 -14.60 3.92
CA GLN A 57 -7.83 -13.44 4.18
C GLN A 57 -7.01 -12.14 4.26
N GLY A 58 -5.83 -12.21 4.90
CA GLY A 58 -4.90 -11.10 5.01
C GLY A 58 -4.30 -10.72 3.66
N LEU A 59 -3.98 -11.71 2.83
CA LEU A 59 -3.42 -11.47 1.49
C LEU A 59 -4.44 -10.77 0.58
N ILE A 60 -5.71 -11.20 0.62
CA ILE A 60 -6.80 -10.54 -0.11
C ILE A 60 -6.94 -9.09 0.34
N LYS A 61 -6.93 -8.84 1.66
CA LYS A 61 -6.98 -7.48 2.22
C LYS A 61 -5.78 -6.64 1.80
N LEU A 62 -4.59 -7.22 1.79
CA LEU A 62 -3.36 -6.54 1.38
C LEU A 62 -3.45 -6.10 -0.09
N VAL A 63 -3.78 -7.02 -1.00
CA VAL A 63 -3.90 -6.72 -2.43
C VAL A 63 -4.99 -5.69 -2.70
N ARG A 64 -6.15 -5.83 -2.03
CA ARG A 64 -7.24 -4.84 -2.12
C ARG A 64 -6.80 -3.47 -1.63
N GLY A 65 -6.17 -3.40 -0.46
CA GLY A 65 -5.69 -2.16 0.14
C GLY A 65 -4.67 -1.45 -0.74
N ILE A 66 -3.74 -2.19 -1.36
CA ILE A 66 -2.77 -1.62 -2.33
C ILE A 66 -3.49 -1.04 -3.55
N LYS A 67 -4.49 -1.74 -4.10
CA LYS A 67 -5.27 -1.23 -5.25
C LYS A 67 -6.07 0.02 -4.90
N GLU A 68 -6.68 0.07 -3.72
CA GLU A 68 -7.42 1.24 -3.22
C GLU A 68 -6.47 2.42 -2.98
N LEU A 69 -5.31 2.16 -2.36
CA LEU A 69 -4.27 3.16 -2.15
C LEU A 69 -3.78 3.78 -3.47
N ASN A 70 -3.49 2.97 -4.48
CA ASN A 70 -3.04 3.48 -5.78
C ASN A 70 -4.08 4.39 -6.44
N LYS A 71 -5.38 4.10 -6.26
CA LYS A 71 -6.45 5.00 -6.71
C LYS A 71 -6.49 6.30 -5.88
N ALA A 72 -6.27 6.21 -4.58
CA ALA A 72 -6.33 7.33 -3.66
C ALA A 72 -5.14 8.31 -3.80
N LEU A 73 -3.95 7.82 -4.12
CA LEU A 73 -2.76 8.66 -4.32
C LEU A 73 -2.95 9.68 -5.45
N GLY A 74 -3.73 9.33 -6.47
CA GLY A 74 -4.03 10.21 -7.60
C GLY A 74 -2.78 10.68 -8.34
N ASP A 75 -2.85 11.86 -8.93
CA ASP A 75 -1.79 12.47 -9.75
C ASP A 75 -1.13 13.68 -9.08
N GLY A 76 -1.52 13.99 -7.84
CA GLY A 76 -1.04 15.15 -7.08
C GLY A 76 -1.55 16.51 -7.59
N LYS A 77 -2.46 16.56 -8.57
CA LYS A 77 -3.01 17.81 -9.09
C LYS A 77 -4.28 18.19 -8.34
N LYS A 78 -4.27 19.37 -7.71
CA LYS A 78 -5.47 19.93 -7.10
C LYS A 78 -6.37 20.54 -8.17
N ILE A 79 -7.47 19.86 -8.48
CA ILE A 79 -8.48 20.31 -9.44
C ILE A 79 -9.84 20.48 -8.75
N VAL A 80 -10.64 21.42 -9.23
CA VAL A 80 -12.06 21.52 -8.85
C VAL A 80 -12.83 20.62 -9.79
N THR A 81 -13.48 19.60 -9.25
CA THR A 81 -14.30 18.69 -10.06
C THR A 81 -15.54 19.39 -10.60
N GLU A 82 -16.11 18.89 -11.70
CA GLU A 82 -17.33 19.45 -12.29
C GLU A 82 -18.49 19.50 -11.29
N THR A 83 -18.57 18.52 -10.38
CA THR A 83 -19.57 18.46 -9.32
C THR A 83 -19.33 19.48 -8.20
N GLU A 84 -18.07 19.88 -7.96
CA GLU A 84 -17.72 20.89 -6.95
C GLU A 84 -17.90 22.33 -7.45
N LYS A 85 -17.84 22.58 -8.77
CA LYS A 85 -18.03 23.93 -9.35
C LYS A 85 -19.31 24.64 -8.87
N PRO A 86 -20.52 24.05 -8.94
CA PRO A 86 -21.74 24.73 -8.51
C PRO A 86 -21.78 24.97 -6.99
N ILE A 87 -21.22 24.04 -6.19
CA ILE A 87 -21.12 24.20 -4.72
C ILE A 87 -20.20 25.38 -4.38
N ARG A 88 -19.06 25.48 -5.07
CA ARG A 88 -18.10 26.58 -4.90
C ARG A 88 -18.72 27.93 -5.22
N GLU A 89 -19.51 28.03 -6.28
CA GLU A 89 -20.21 29.27 -6.65
C GLU A 89 -21.31 29.64 -5.64
N LYS A 90 -22.04 28.66 -5.11
CA LYS A 90 -23.06 28.86 -4.09
C LYS A 90 -22.49 29.36 -2.76
N LEU A 91 -21.34 28.82 -2.32
CA LEU A 91 -20.76 29.07 -0.99
C LEU A 91 -19.78 30.25 -0.93
N ARG A 92 -19.42 30.85 -2.07
CA ARG A 92 -18.49 31.99 -2.15
C ARG A 92 -19.18 33.35 -2.38
N LYS A 93 -20.50 33.41 -2.23
CA LYS A 93 -21.25 34.65 -2.08
C LYS A 93 -21.30 35.03 -0.62
#